data_AF-A0A3B9KY40-F1
#
_entry.id   AF-A0A3B9KY40-F1
#
_cell.length_a   1.000
_cell.length_b   1.000
_cell.length_c   1.000
_cell.angle_alpha   90.00
_cell.angle_beta   90.00
_cell.angle_gamma   90.00
#
_symmetry.space_group_name_H-M   'P 1'
#
loop_
_entity.id
_entity.type
_entity.pdbx_description
1 polymer ?
#
loop_
_entity_poly.entity_id
_entity_poly.type
_entity_poly.pdbx_seq_one_letter_code
_entity_poly.pdbx_strand_id
1 'polypeptide(L)' 'NADPDVQRDLQAFFRRLVPHANDPSMSYLVHRTEGPDDMPAHIKAALTQTSLSIPVTGG' A
#
# COMPACT_ATOMS: atom_id res chain seq x y z
N ASN A 1 -11.60 -4.65 9.73
CA ASN A 1 -11.65 -4.22 11.14
C ASN A 1 -11.58 -2.69 11.14
N ALA A 2 -12.56 -2.01 11.72
CA ALA A 2 -12.69 -0.54 11.70
C ALA A 2 -12.13 0.13 12.97
N ASP A 3 -11.45 -0.65 13.81
CA ASP A 3 -10.75 -0.15 14.99
C ASP A 3 -9.65 0.87 14.59
N PRO A 4 -9.64 2.08 15.16
CA PRO A 4 -8.62 3.10 14.88
C PRO A 4 -7.18 2.64 15.11
N ASP A 5 -6.93 1.81 16.13
CA ASP A 5 -5.58 1.32 16.44
C ASP A 5 -5.13 0.33 15.37
N VAL A 6 -6.02 -0.54 14.91
CA VAL A 6 -5.74 -1.45 13.79
C VAL A 6 -5.40 -0.68 12.52
N GLN A 7 -6.14 0.40 12.22
CA GLN A 7 -5.84 1.24 11.07
C GLN A 7 -4.46 1.90 11.20
N ARG A 8 -4.13 2.43 12.38
CA ARG A 8 -2.83 3.05 12.65
C ARG A 8 -1.69 2.07 12.48
N ASP A 9 -1.82 0.86 13.01
CA ASP A 9 -0.80 -0.17 12.95
C ASP A 9 -0.59 -0.69 11.52
N LEU A 10 -1.68 -0.90 10.76
CA LEU A 10 -1.58 -1.27 9.35
C LEU A 10 -0.85 -0.20 8.54
N GLN A 11 -1.17 1.08 8.76
CA GLN A 11 -0.46 2.16 8.09
C GLN A 11 1.03 2.20 8.49
N ALA A 12 1.36 2.00 9.76
CA ALA A 12 2.74 1.96 10.23
C ALA A 12 3.51 0.79 9.61
N PHE A 13 2.88 -0.39 9.55
CA PHE A 13 3.43 -1.58 8.91
C PHE A 13 3.75 -1.33 7.44
N PHE A 14 2.80 -0.81 6.65
CA PHE A 14 3.03 -0.56 5.22
C PHE A 14 4.04 0.54 4.95
N ARG A 15 4.11 1.59 5.80
CA ARG A 15 5.17 2.61 5.71
C ARG A 15 6.57 2.01 5.92
N ARG A 16 6.70 1.04 6.83
CA ARG A 16 7.97 0.33 7.10
C ARG A 16 8.29 -0.71 6.03
N LEU A 17 7.30 -1.47 5.58
CA LEU A 17 7.49 -2.56 4.61
C LEU A 17 7.85 -2.02 3.22
N VAL A 18 7.21 -0.91 2.82
CA VAL A 18 7.38 -0.30 1.50
C VAL A 18 7.54 1.23 1.65
N PRO A 19 8.71 1.71 2.13
CA PRO A 19 9.05 3.14 2.16
C PRO A 19 9.09 3.78 0.77
N HIS A 20 9.23 5.11 0.74
CA HIS A 20 9.40 5.86 -0.51
C HIS A 20 10.59 5.34 -1.32
N ALA A 21 10.52 5.46 -2.64
CA ALA A 21 11.57 4.98 -3.54
C ALA A 21 12.92 5.69 -3.31
N ASN A 22 12.93 6.88 -2.68
CA ASN A 22 14.15 7.60 -2.32
C ASN A 22 14.86 7.04 -1.08
N ASP A 23 14.24 6.10 -0.35
CA ASP A 23 14.92 5.38 0.73
C ASP A 23 16.06 4.53 0.14
N PRO A 24 17.26 4.54 0.72
CA PRO A 24 18.37 3.69 0.28
C PRO A 24 18.01 2.21 0.19
N SER A 25 17.10 1.71 1.03
CA SER A 25 16.64 0.31 0.98
C SER A 25 15.91 -0.02 -0.32
N MET A 26 15.43 1.00 -1.04
CA MET A 26 14.66 0.88 -2.28
C MET A 26 15.51 1.13 -3.54
N SER A 27 16.83 1.19 -3.44
CA SER A 27 17.74 1.48 -4.56
C SER A 27 17.62 0.48 -5.73
N TYR A 28 17.04 -0.70 -5.49
CA TYR A 28 16.80 -1.73 -6.51
C TYR A 28 15.58 -1.45 -7.40
N LEU A 29 14.72 -0.50 -7.05
CA LEU A 29 13.57 -0.11 -7.87
C LEU A 29 14.03 0.67 -9.11
N VAL A 30 13.62 0.19 -10.30
CA VAL A 30 13.99 0.77 -11.60
C VAL A 30 12.99 1.82 -12.08
N HIS A 31 11.69 1.60 -11.85
CA HIS A 31 10.65 2.55 -12.24
C HIS A 31 10.60 3.72 -11.24
N ARG A 32 11.09 4.89 -11.68
CA ARG A 32 11.27 6.10 -10.84
C ARG A 32 10.80 7.40 -11.51
N THR A 33 10.30 7.30 -12.74
CA THR A 33 9.98 8.46 -13.58
C THR A 33 8.71 9.17 -13.15
N GLU A 34 7.83 8.51 -12.39
CA GLU A 34 6.50 9.01 -12.01
C GLU A 34 6.46 9.55 -10.57
N GLY A 35 7.63 9.64 -9.92
CA GLY A 35 7.80 10.19 -8.58
C GLY A 35 8.13 9.14 -7.51
N PRO A 36 8.50 9.56 -6.29
CA PRO A 36 9.04 8.68 -5.27
C PRO A 36 8.00 7.81 -4.55
N ASP A 37 6.70 8.01 -4.79
CA ASP A 37 5.62 7.22 -4.19
C ASP A 37 5.00 6.20 -5.15
N ASP A 38 5.29 6.29 -6.45
CA ASP A 38 4.62 5.49 -7.48
C ASP A 38 4.85 3.97 -7.33
N MET A 39 6.09 3.50 -7.48
CA MET A 39 6.39 2.07 -7.28
C MET A 39 6.05 1.56 -5.87
N PRO A 40 6.30 2.31 -4.78
CA PRO A 40 5.80 1.95 -3.46
C PRO A 40 4.27 1.74 -3.43
N ALA A 41 3.49 2.58 -4.10
CA ALA A 41 2.04 2.43 -4.20
C ALA A 41 1.65 1.18 -5.01
N HIS A 42 2.31 0.92 -6.13
CA HIS A 42 2.11 -0.31 -6.92
C HIS A 42 2.38 -1.57 -6.09
N ILE A 43 3.48 -1.61 -5.33
CA ILE A 43 3.81 -2.76 -4.48
C ILE A 43 2.76 -2.94 -3.38
N LYS A 44 2.36 -1.87 -2.69
CA LYS A 44 1.30 -1.93 -1.67
C LYS A 44 0.00 -2.46 -2.28
N ALA A 45 -0.39 -1.97 -3.45
CA ALA A 45 -1.58 -2.43 -4.16
C ALA A 45 -1.51 -3.92 -4.50
N ALA A 46 -0.37 -4.42 -5.01
CA ALA A 46 -0.17 -5.83 -5.33
C ALA A 46 -0.22 -6.77 -4.10
N LEU A 47 0.17 -6.26 -2.92
CA LEU A 47 0.12 -7.01 -1.66
C LEU A 47 -1.25 -6.97 -0.98
N THR A 48 -2.12 -6.03 -1.36
CA THR A 48 -3.46 -5.87 -0.80
C THR A 48 -4.53 -6.39 -1.74
N GLN A 49 -5.68 -6.76 -1.17
CA GLN A 49 -6.85 -7.05 -1.99
C GLN A 49 -7.40 -5.73 -2.55
N THR A 50 -7.32 -5.56 -3.87
CA THR A 50 -7.79 -4.35 -4.59
C THR A 50 -9.22 -4.46 -5.10
N SER A 51 -9.84 -5.63 -4.99
CA SER A 51 -11.23 -5.87 -5.39
C SER A 51 -11.99 -6.62 -4.31
N LEU A 52 -13.23 -6.21 -4.04
CA LEU A 52 -14.12 -6.87 -3.10
C LEU A 52 -15.48 -7.04 -3.75
N SER A 53 -15.96 -8.27 -3.83
CA SER A 53 -17.33 -8.56 -4.25
C SER A 53 -18.23 -8.51 -3.03
N ILE A 54 -19.21 -7.60 -3.04
CA ILE A 54 -20.20 -7.46 -1.98
C ILE A 54 -21.57 -7.78 -2.60
N PRO A 55 -22.24 -8.88 -2.20
CA PRO A 55 -23.57 -9.18 -2.70
C PRO A 55 -24.58 -8.17 -2.16
N VAL A 56 -25.49 -7.72 -3.03
CA VAL A 56 -26.58 -6.81 -2.68
C VAL A 56 -27.89 -7.57 -2.74
N THR A 57 -28.68 -7.51 -1.67
CA THR A 57 -30.02 -8.12 -1.58
C THR A 57 -30.99 -7.14 -0.93
N GLY A 58 -32.19 -6.98 -1.50
CA GLY A 58 -33.28 -6.27 -0.85
C GLY A 58 -33.36 -4.75 -1.05
N GLY A 59 -32.40 -4.12 -1.73
CA GLY A 59 -32.42 -2.68 -2.05
C GLY A 59 -31.89 -1.81 -0.92
#